data_AF-A0A9E5HLI9-F1
#
_entry.id   AF-A0A9E5HLI9-F1
#
_cell.length_a   1.000
_cell.length_b   1.000
_cell.length_c   1.000
_cell.angle_alpha   90.00
_cell.angle_beta   90.00
_cell.angle_gamma   90.00
#
_symmetry.space_group_name_H-M   'P 1'
#
loop_
_entity.id
_entity.type
_entity.pdbx_description
1 polymer ?
#
loop_
_entity_poly.entity_id
_entity_poly.type
_entity_poly.pdbx_seq_one_letter_code
_entity_poly.pdbx_strand_id
1 'polypeptide(L)'
;MIYNSALDWQNAVQKRVVLFGMSGLGKTHVSNMLRASGDWFHYSIDYRIGTRYMGEFIEDSFKREAMGNPFLRDLLMSDSIKIKSNITFDNLAPLSTYLGKPGRADKGGLSIEEYRRRQAQHHRAEVEALLDTPYFIERARHIYGYDHFVCDSGGSICEVVDPADPNDPVLSCLSQSALMVWIEGSDAHTDELIKRFDRSPKPMCYQASFLDAKWEAYLAQNGVAADDVDPDNFVRWTYAQA
;
A
#
# COMPACT_ATOMS: atom_id res chain seq x y z
N MET A 1 -22.71 -3.94 12.01
CA MET A 1 -21.54 -4.56 12.67
C MET A 1 -21.80 -6.05 12.83
N ILE A 2 -20.80 -6.89 12.56
CA ILE A 2 -20.95 -8.35 12.61
C ILE A 2 -20.94 -8.95 14.03
N TYR A 3 -20.50 -8.17 15.02
CA TYR A 3 -20.60 -8.49 16.45
C TYR A 3 -21.31 -7.34 17.16
N ASN A 4 -22.33 -7.63 17.98
CA ASN A 4 -23.12 -6.59 18.64
C ASN A 4 -22.66 -6.32 20.08
N SER A 5 -21.76 -7.15 20.62
CA SER A 5 -21.21 -7.00 21.95
C SER A 5 -19.82 -7.62 22.08
N ALA A 6 -19.10 -7.29 23.15
CA ALA A 6 -17.83 -7.95 23.48
C ALA A 6 -18.01 -9.45 23.76
N LEU A 7 -19.15 -9.84 24.34
CA LEU A 7 -19.48 -11.25 24.60
C LEU A 7 -19.72 -12.01 23.28
N ASP A 8 -20.41 -11.39 22.31
CA ASP A 8 -20.62 -11.95 20.97
C ASP A 8 -19.27 -12.23 20.29
N TRP A 9 -18.33 -11.28 20.38
CA TRP A 9 -16.98 -11.43 19.87
C TRP A 9 -16.21 -12.57 20.56
N GLN A 10 -16.24 -12.62 21.89
CA GLN A 10 -15.51 -13.64 22.67
C GLN A 10 -16.01 -15.05 22.34
N ASN A 11 -17.32 -15.22 22.21
CA ASN A 11 -17.99 -16.49 21.92
C ASN A 11 -18.02 -16.84 20.42
N ALA A 12 -17.59 -15.95 19.54
CA ALA A 12 -17.61 -16.21 18.10
C ALA A 12 -16.67 -17.36 17.74
N VAL A 13 -17.25 -18.41 17.13
CA VAL A 13 -16.49 -19.54 16.55
C VAL A 13 -15.63 -19.07 15.38
N GLN A 14 -16.07 -18.03 14.66
CA GLN A 14 -15.34 -17.43 13.55
C GLN A 14 -15.08 -15.95 13.82
N LYS A 15 -13.81 -15.63 14.04
CA LYS A 15 -13.34 -14.27 14.32
C LYS A 15 -12.75 -13.65 13.06
N ARG A 16 -13.25 -12.47 12.69
CA ARG A 16 -12.85 -11.76 11.47
C ARG A 16 -12.55 -10.31 11.81
N VAL A 17 -11.33 -9.87 11.53
CA VAL A 17 -10.89 -8.49 11.81
C VAL A 17 -10.21 -7.86 10.61
N VAL A 18 -10.38 -6.56 10.47
CA VAL A 18 -9.57 -5.70 9.61
C VAL A 18 -8.78 -4.79 10.53
N LEU A 19 -7.46 -4.92 10.50
CA LEU A 19 -6.56 -4.01 11.21
C LEU A 19 -6.27 -2.82 10.32
N PHE A 20 -6.52 -1.61 10.80
CA PHE A 20 -6.24 -0.38 10.08
C PHE A 20 -5.56 0.67 10.96
N GLY A 21 -4.88 1.61 10.33
CA GLY A 21 -4.05 2.63 10.99
C GLY A 21 -2.84 3.00 10.13
N MET A 22 -2.06 3.99 10.56
CA MET A 22 -0.91 4.47 9.79
C MET A 22 0.15 3.37 9.55
N SER A 23 0.96 3.58 8.52
CA SER A 23 2.11 2.72 8.24
C SER A 23 3.06 2.68 9.44
N GLY A 24 3.50 1.47 9.83
CA GLY A 24 4.43 1.29 10.94
C GLY A 24 3.83 1.26 12.36
N LEU A 25 2.50 1.33 12.53
CA LEU A 25 1.83 1.15 13.83
C LEU A 25 1.74 -0.31 14.31
N GLY A 26 2.21 -1.27 13.52
CA GLY A 26 2.30 -2.68 13.94
C GLY A 26 1.16 -3.59 13.47
N LYS A 27 0.34 -3.17 12.51
CA LYS A 27 -0.71 -4.03 11.88
C LYS A 27 -0.15 -5.38 11.44
N THR A 28 0.88 -5.37 10.59
CA THR A 28 1.57 -6.59 10.13
C THR A 28 2.21 -7.40 11.25
N HIS A 29 2.69 -6.76 12.32
CA HIS A 29 3.23 -7.47 13.48
C HIS A 29 2.13 -8.29 14.18
N VAL A 30 0.96 -7.69 14.43
CA VAL A 30 -0.19 -8.37 15.01
C VAL A 30 -0.70 -9.47 14.07
N SER A 31 -0.83 -9.20 12.78
CA SER A 31 -1.28 -10.19 11.79
C SER A 31 -0.33 -11.39 11.70
N ASN A 32 0.98 -11.18 11.77
CA ASN A 32 1.97 -12.25 11.80
C ASN A 32 1.91 -13.06 13.10
N MET A 33 1.69 -12.41 14.25
CA MET A 33 1.48 -13.10 15.53
C MET A 33 0.21 -13.97 15.50
N LEU A 34 -0.90 -13.45 14.97
CA LEU A 34 -2.14 -14.20 14.80
C LEU A 34 -1.93 -15.39 13.86
N ARG A 35 -1.31 -15.17 12.70
CA ARG A 35 -0.95 -16.25 11.76
C ARG A 35 -0.09 -17.34 12.41
N ALA A 36 0.87 -16.97 13.24
CA ALA A 36 1.77 -17.90 13.91
C ALA A 36 1.06 -18.83 14.91
N SER A 37 -0.12 -18.47 15.40
CA SER A 37 -0.93 -19.36 16.25
C SER A 37 -1.48 -20.58 15.51
N GLY A 38 -1.60 -20.53 14.18
CA GLY A 38 -2.06 -21.63 13.34
C GLY A 38 -3.52 -21.55 12.89
N ASP A 39 -4.36 -20.81 13.62
CA ASP A 39 -5.82 -20.80 13.38
C ASP A 39 -6.32 -19.59 12.58
N TRP A 40 -5.42 -18.65 12.25
CA TRP A 40 -5.74 -17.42 11.54
C TRP A 40 -5.21 -17.40 10.12
N PHE A 41 -6.11 -17.17 9.17
CA PHE A 41 -5.74 -16.80 7.80
C PHE A 41 -5.33 -15.33 7.76
N HIS A 42 -4.14 -15.05 7.24
CA HIS A 42 -3.62 -13.70 7.06
C HIS A 42 -3.76 -13.24 5.61
N TYR A 43 -4.64 -12.27 5.39
CA TYR A 43 -4.79 -11.56 4.13
C TYR A 43 -4.06 -10.20 4.21
N SER A 44 -3.00 -10.03 3.43
CA SER A 44 -2.25 -8.75 3.34
C SER A 44 -2.68 -7.98 2.09
N ILE A 45 -3.17 -6.76 2.30
CA ILE A 45 -3.58 -5.85 1.23
C ILE A 45 -2.37 -5.45 0.37
N ASP A 46 -1.25 -5.07 0.97
CA ASP A 46 -0.03 -4.69 0.24
C ASP A 46 0.48 -5.83 -0.66
N TYR A 47 0.48 -7.06 -0.14
CA TYR A 47 0.84 -8.25 -0.92
C TYR A 47 -0.13 -8.46 -2.09
N ARG A 48 -1.43 -8.25 -1.87
CA ARG A 48 -2.45 -8.37 -2.92
C ARG A 48 -2.29 -7.31 -4.00
N ILE A 49 -2.09 -6.04 -3.61
CA ILE A 49 -1.82 -4.93 -4.53
C ILE A 49 -0.66 -5.30 -5.45
N GLY A 50 0.48 -5.67 -4.86
CA GLY A 50 1.69 -6.00 -5.61
C GLY A 50 1.54 -7.20 -6.55
N THR A 51 0.91 -8.28 -6.08
CA THR A 51 0.87 -9.54 -6.85
C THR A 51 -0.30 -9.66 -7.81
N ARG A 52 -1.44 -9.01 -7.54
CA ARG A 52 -2.65 -9.10 -8.37
C ARG A 52 -2.86 -7.90 -9.26
N TYR A 53 -2.78 -6.69 -8.69
CA TYR A 53 -3.28 -5.48 -9.35
C TYR A 53 -2.16 -4.67 -10.00
N MET A 54 -0.96 -4.71 -9.43
CA MET A 54 0.19 -3.93 -9.90
C MET A 54 1.29 -4.77 -10.53
N GLY A 55 1.21 -6.10 -10.46
CA GLY A 55 2.26 -7.00 -10.93
C GLY A 55 2.68 -6.75 -12.37
N GLU A 56 1.72 -6.60 -13.29
CA GLU A 56 2.00 -6.32 -14.70
C GLU A 56 2.64 -4.94 -14.89
N PHE A 57 2.14 -3.89 -14.21
CA PHE A 57 2.72 -2.55 -14.31
C PHE A 57 4.18 -2.52 -13.84
N ILE A 58 4.48 -3.21 -12.73
CA ILE A 58 5.81 -3.34 -12.17
C ILE A 58 6.71 -4.12 -13.14
N GLU A 59 6.28 -5.30 -13.60
CA GLU A 59 7.07 -6.12 -14.52
C GLU A 59 7.32 -5.43 -15.86
N ASP A 60 6.34 -4.72 -16.39
CA ASP A 60 6.48 -3.97 -17.64
C ASP A 60 7.44 -2.78 -17.48
N SER A 61 7.54 -2.18 -16.30
CA SER A 61 8.56 -1.15 -16.03
C SER A 61 9.98 -1.73 -16.12
N PHE A 62 10.19 -2.95 -15.60
CA PHE A 62 11.48 -3.64 -15.69
C PHE A 62 11.79 -4.08 -17.12
N LYS A 63 10.78 -4.58 -17.85
CA LYS A 63 10.93 -4.93 -19.27
C LYS A 63 11.31 -3.71 -20.09
N ARG A 64 10.68 -2.55 -19.88
CA ARG A 64 11.04 -1.30 -20.58
C ARG A 64 12.49 -0.92 -20.37
N GLU A 65 13.00 -1.04 -19.14
CA GLU A 65 14.41 -0.80 -18.84
C GLU A 65 15.32 -1.82 -19.54
N ALA A 66 15.00 -3.11 -19.44
CA ALA A 66 15.76 -4.17 -20.10
C ALA A 66 15.80 -4.02 -21.63
N MET A 67 14.70 -3.55 -22.25
CA MET A 67 14.63 -3.30 -23.69
C MET A 67 15.54 -2.15 -24.15
N GLY A 68 15.94 -1.25 -23.25
CA GLY A 68 16.92 -0.20 -23.51
C GLY A 68 18.37 -0.71 -23.58
N ASN A 69 18.64 -1.90 -23.02
CA ASN A 69 19.94 -2.55 -23.06
C ASN A 69 19.99 -3.60 -24.19
N PRO A 70 20.85 -3.46 -25.22
CA PRO A 70 20.87 -4.38 -26.36
C PRO A 70 21.05 -5.86 -25.97
N PHE A 71 21.92 -6.14 -24.99
CA PHE A 71 22.16 -7.51 -24.53
C PHE A 71 20.92 -8.12 -23.85
N LEU A 72 20.28 -7.38 -22.94
CA LEU A 72 19.07 -7.86 -22.27
C LEU A 72 17.87 -7.94 -23.23
N ARG A 73 17.77 -7.01 -24.18
CA ARG A 73 16.75 -6.99 -25.22
C ARG A 73 16.77 -8.27 -26.05
N ASP A 74 17.93 -8.68 -26.56
CA ASP A 74 18.04 -9.88 -27.40
C ASP A 74 17.65 -11.14 -26.62
N LEU A 75 18.05 -11.22 -25.35
CA LEU A 75 17.67 -12.31 -24.46
C LEU A 75 16.16 -12.32 -24.15
N LEU A 76 15.55 -11.16 -23.92
CA LEU A 76 14.12 -11.07 -23.62
C LEU A 76 13.25 -11.37 -24.85
N MET A 77 13.64 -10.86 -26.02
CA MET A 77 12.92 -11.06 -27.29
C MET A 77 13.01 -12.50 -27.81
N SER A 78 14.08 -13.22 -27.47
CA SER A 78 14.26 -14.64 -27.82
C SER A 78 13.67 -15.61 -26.79
N ASP A 79 12.97 -15.10 -25.76
CA ASP A 79 12.48 -15.87 -24.61
C ASP A 79 13.58 -16.64 -23.85
N SER A 80 14.83 -16.16 -23.95
CA SER A 80 15.98 -16.73 -23.23
C SER A 80 16.01 -16.33 -21.75
N ILE A 81 15.36 -15.23 -21.38
CA ILE A 81 15.20 -14.78 -19.99
C ILE A 81 13.75 -14.37 -19.71
N LYS A 82 13.37 -14.47 -18.43
CA LYS A 82 12.09 -13.97 -17.92
C LYS A 82 12.32 -12.92 -16.87
N ILE A 83 11.64 -11.78 -17.01
CA ILE A 83 11.63 -10.70 -16.01
C ILE A 83 10.35 -10.83 -15.21
N LYS A 84 10.49 -10.98 -13.89
CA LYS A 84 9.38 -11.02 -12.93
C LYS A 84 9.72 -10.22 -11.68
N SER A 85 8.69 -9.64 -11.08
CA SER A 85 8.83 -9.05 -9.74
C SER A 85 8.81 -10.15 -8.67
N ASN A 86 9.61 -9.99 -7.62
CA ASN A 86 9.61 -10.89 -6.47
C ASN A 86 9.01 -10.18 -5.26
N ILE A 87 7.68 -10.07 -5.25
CA ILE A 87 6.92 -9.49 -4.14
C ILE A 87 6.57 -10.60 -3.15
N THR A 88 6.92 -10.37 -1.89
CA THR A 88 6.57 -11.27 -0.78
C THR A 88 5.93 -10.46 0.35
N PHE A 89 5.41 -11.12 1.37
CA PHE A 89 4.90 -10.44 2.58
C PHE A 89 5.93 -9.50 3.21
N ASP A 90 7.21 -9.88 3.18
CA ASP A 90 8.30 -9.10 3.80
C ASP A 90 9.05 -8.22 2.79
N ASN A 91 8.76 -8.35 1.48
CA ASN A 91 9.43 -7.61 0.42
C ASN A 91 8.44 -6.92 -0.52
N LEU A 92 8.16 -5.65 -0.22
CA LEU A 92 7.36 -4.75 -1.05
C LEU A 92 8.22 -3.81 -1.90
N ALA A 93 9.55 -4.03 -1.96
CA ALA A 93 10.46 -3.15 -2.69
C ALA A 93 10.07 -2.96 -4.17
N PRO A 94 9.66 -4.00 -4.94
CA PRO A 94 9.26 -3.81 -6.33
C PRO A 94 8.09 -2.82 -6.49
N LEU A 95 7.12 -2.87 -5.57
CA LEU A 95 5.99 -1.94 -5.56
C LEU A 95 6.46 -0.51 -5.27
N SER A 96 7.26 -0.32 -4.21
CA SER A 96 7.82 0.99 -3.88
C SER A 96 8.70 1.56 -5.01
N THR A 97 9.53 0.74 -5.64
CA THR A 97 10.35 1.17 -6.78
C THR A 97 9.49 1.62 -7.96
N TYR A 98 8.39 0.91 -8.25
CA TYR A 98 7.47 1.34 -9.29
C TYR A 98 6.79 2.67 -8.94
N LEU A 99 6.25 2.84 -7.73
CA LEU A 99 5.58 4.10 -7.36
C LEU A 99 6.51 5.32 -7.50
N GLY A 100 7.77 5.18 -7.09
CA GLY A 100 8.78 6.21 -7.25
C GLY A 100 8.45 7.52 -6.54
N LYS A 101 9.16 8.59 -6.89
CA LYS A 101 9.02 9.93 -6.31
C LYS A 101 9.12 10.97 -7.42
N PRO A 102 8.39 12.10 -7.38
CA PRO A 102 8.48 13.10 -8.42
C PRO A 102 9.77 13.92 -8.30
N GLY A 103 10.32 14.34 -9.44
CA GLY A 103 11.51 15.19 -9.52
C GLY A 103 12.58 14.65 -10.48
N ARG A 104 13.82 15.03 -10.22
CA ARG A 104 15.01 14.77 -11.04
C ARG A 104 15.23 13.30 -11.40
N ALA A 105 15.25 13.01 -12.70
CA ALA A 105 15.50 11.67 -13.22
C ALA A 105 16.89 11.10 -12.83
N ASP A 106 17.93 11.94 -12.81
CA ASP A 106 19.29 11.53 -12.43
C ASP A 106 19.43 11.20 -10.94
N LYS A 107 18.43 11.56 -10.12
CA LYS A 107 18.29 11.17 -8.71
C LYS A 107 17.24 10.08 -8.50
N GLY A 108 16.79 9.40 -9.56
CA GLY A 108 15.77 8.37 -9.51
C GLY A 108 14.33 8.91 -9.38
N GLY A 109 14.12 10.18 -9.70
CA GLY A 109 12.81 10.82 -9.77
C GLY A 109 12.05 10.50 -11.05
N LEU A 110 10.74 10.73 -11.00
CA LEU A 110 9.82 10.63 -12.12
C LEU A 110 9.33 12.02 -12.50
N SER A 111 8.94 12.21 -13.77
CA SER A 111 8.13 13.38 -14.12
C SER A 111 6.86 13.39 -13.27
N ILE A 112 6.34 14.58 -12.96
CA ILE A 112 5.13 14.71 -12.13
C ILE A 112 3.92 14.00 -12.78
N GLU A 113 3.84 14.00 -14.11
CA GLU A 113 2.81 13.29 -14.86
C GLU A 113 2.89 11.77 -14.67
N GLU A 114 4.08 11.20 -14.79
CA GLU A 114 4.29 9.76 -14.59
C GLU A 114 4.05 9.38 -13.13
N TYR A 115 4.50 10.19 -12.17
CA TYR A 115 4.21 9.99 -10.75
C TYR A 115 2.69 9.96 -10.48
N ARG A 116 1.94 10.95 -10.96
CA ARG A 116 0.47 11.01 -10.83
C ARG A 116 -0.20 9.78 -11.44
N ARG A 117 0.25 9.37 -12.63
CA ARG A 117 -0.27 8.17 -13.31
C ARG A 117 -0.08 6.92 -12.45
N ARG A 118 1.10 6.74 -11.86
CA ARG A 118 1.41 5.57 -11.00
C ARG A 118 0.65 5.62 -9.67
N GLN A 119 0.49 6.81 -9.07
CA GLN A 119 -0.34 7.00 -7.87
C GLN A 119 -1.81 6.67 -8.12
N ALA A 120 -2.37 7.08 -9.27
CA ALA A 120 -3.74 6.74 -9.64
C ALA A 120 -3.93 5.22 -9.84
N GLN A 121 -2.93 4.52 -10.38
CA GLN A 121 -2.94 3.06 -10.48
C GLN A 121 -2.92 2.40 -9.11
N HIS A 122 -2.08 2.89 -8.20
CA HIS A 122 -2.01 2.40 -6.82
C HIS A 122 -3.31 2.60 -6.06
N HIS A 123 -3.90 3.80 -6.15
CA HIS A 123 -5.19 4.11 -5.51
C HIS A 123 -6.27 3.11 -5.93
N ARG A 124 -6.41 2.84 -7.24
CA ARG A 124 -7.35 1.82 -7.74
C ARG A 124 -7.03 0.43 -7.20
N ALA A 125 -5.75 0.06 -7.17
CA ALA A 125 -5.31 -1.24 -6.67
C ALA A 125 -5.61 -1.43 -5.18
N GLU A 126 -5.44 -0.38 -4.36
CA GLU A 126 -5.77 -0.38 -2.94
C GLU A 126 -7.27 -0.59 -2.72
N VAL A 127 -8.13 0.18 -3.42
CA VAL A 127 -9.59 0.03 -3.35
C VAL A 127 -10.01 -1.41 -3.70
N GLU A 128 -9.54 -1.93 -4.84
CA GLU A 128 -9.88 -3.28 -5.29
C GLU A 128 -9.37 -4.37 -4.33
N ALA A 129 -8.15 -4.22 -3.79
CA ALA A 129 -7.61 -5.16 -2.82
C ALA A 129 -8.40 -5.14 -1.50
N LEU A 130 -8.89 -3.98 -1.05
CA LEU A 130 -9.77 -3.90 0.12
C LEU A 130 -11.12 -4.57 -0.16
N LEU A 131 -11.69 -4.37 -1.36
CA LEU A 131 -12.94 -4.99 -1.79
C LEU A 131 -12.83 -6.52 -1.99
N ASP A 132 -11.63 -7.06 -2.18
CA ASP A 132 -11.35 -8.50 -2.21
C ASP A 132 -11.48 -9.18 -0.82
N THR A 133 -11.62 -8.41 0.27
CA THR A 133 -11.69 -8.95 1.65
C THR A 133 -12.76 -10.05 1.84
N PRO A 134 -14.04 -9.87 1.42
CA PRO A 134 -15.06 -10.92 1.58
C PRO A 134 -14.71 -12.19 0.80
N TYR A 135 -14.11 -12.04 -0.38
CA TYR A 135 -13.66 -13.17 -1.19
C TYR A 135 -12.58 -13.99 -0.47
N PHE A 136 -11.62 -13.34 0.19
CA PHE A 136 -10.59 -14.03 0.95
C PHE A 136 -11.09 -14.61 2.27
N ILE A 137 -12.09 -14.00 2.91
CA ILE A 137 -12.78 -14.60 4.07
C ILE A 137 -13.39 -15.95 3.68
N GLU A 138 -14.14 -16.00 2.58
CA GLU A 138 -14.77 -17.25 2.13
C GLU A 138 -13.73 -18.28 1.68
N ARG A 139 -12.67 -17.86 0.98
CA ARG A 139 -11.57 -18.76 0.60
C ARG A 139 -10.81 -19.34 1.79
N ALA A 140 -10.52 -18.53 2.80
CA ALA A 140 -9.85 -18.96 4.02
C ALA A 140 -10.57 -20.16 4.65
N ARG A 141 -11.91 -20.10 4.70
CA ARG A 141 -12.73 -21.20 5.20
C ARG A 141 -12.82 -22.36 4.22
N HIS A 142 -13.27 -22.10 2.99
CA HIS A 142 -13.67 -23.16 2.07
C HIS A 142 -12.52 -23.98 1.50
N ILE A 143 -11.36 -23.35 1.28
CA ILE A 143 -10.20 -24.01 0.67
C ILE A 143 -9.25 -24.51 1.74
N TYR A 144 -9.01 -23.67 2.76
CA TYR A 144 -7.92 -23.88 3.70
C TYR A 144 -8.39 -24.30 5.10
N GLY A 145 -9.69 -24.21 5.40
CA GLY A 145 -10.25 -24.62 6.68
C GLY A 145 -9.91 -23.71 7.87
N TYR A 146 -9.49 -22.46 7.63
CA TYR A 146 -9.25 -21.51 8.72
C TYR A 146 -10.56 -20.98 9.30
N ASP A 147 -10.67 -21.03 10.62
CA ASP A 147 -11.82 -20.50 11.37
C ASP A 147 -11.72 -18.99 11.59
N HIS A 148 -10.50 -18.44 11.64
CA HIS A 148 -10.25 -17.04 11.91
C HIS A 148 -9.57 -16.33 10.73
N PHE A 149 -9.83 -15.03 10.63
CA PHE A 149 -9.38 -14.21 9.51
C PHE A 149 -8.89 -12.85 9.99
N VAL A 150 -7.70 -12.46 9.56
CA VAL A 150 -7.16 -11.11 9.73
C VAL A 150 -6.83 -10.51 8.36
N CYS A 151 -7.43 -9.35 8.09
CA CYS A 151 -7.03 -8.45 7.02
C CYS A 151 -6.03 -7.43 7.59
N ASP A 152 -4.81 -7.47 7.09
CA ASP A 152 -3.76 -6.48 7.31
C ASP A 152 -3.86 -5.41 6.22
N SER A 153 -4.48 -4.27 6.55
CA SER A 153 -4.67 -3.19 5.59
C SER A 153 -3.36 -2.50 5.23
N GLY A 154 -3.33 -1.84 4.07
CA GLY A 154 -2.29 -0.87 3.76
C GLY A 154 -2.28 0.28 4.77
N GLY A 155 -1.19 1.04 4.81
CA GLY A 155 -1.11 2.30 5.56
C GLY A 155 -1.94 3.43 4.95
N SER A 156 -2.42 3.23 3.72
CA SER A 156 -3.11 4.19 2.85
C SER A 156 -4.64 4.06 2.86
N ILE A 157 -5.23 3.21 3.70
CA ILE A 157 -6.70 3.03 3.71
C ILE A 157 -7.46 4.35 3.89
N CYS A 158 -6.97 5.26 4.75
CA CYS A 158 -7.57 6.59 4.95
C CYS A 158 -7.53 7.48 3.70
N GLU A 159 -6.68 7.15 2.74
CA GLU A 159 -6.47 7.91 1.50
C GLU A 159 -7.37 7.42 0.37
N VAL A 160 -8.08 6.31 0.56
CA VAL A 160 -8.92 5.66 -0.45
C VAL A 160 -10.37 5.46 -0.02
N VAL A 161 -10.72 5.96 1.17
CA VAL A 161 -12.09 5.94 1.70
C VAL A 161 -12.53 7.34 2.11
N ASP A 162 -13.83 7.59 2.08
CA ASP A 162 -14.44 8.80 2.65
C ASP A 162 -15.27 8.43 3.89
N PRO A 163 -14.78 8.69 5.12
CA PRO A 163 -15.54 8.39 6.33
C PRO A 163 -16.77 9.30 6.52
N ALA A 164 -16.87 10.42 5.78
CA ALA A 164 -18.04 11.29 5.81
C ALA A 164 -19.14 10.83 4.83
N ASP A 165 -18.83 9.95 3.87
CA ASP A 165 -19.82 9.33 2.99
C ASP A 165 -20.40 8.07 3.68
N PRO A 166 -21.69 8.09 4.09
CA PRO A 166 -22.33 6.93 4.69
C PRO A 166 -22.48 5.75 3.71
N ASN A 167 -22.29 5.97 2.42
CA ASN A 167 -22.34 4.96 1.37
C ASN A 167 -20.96 4.63 0.79
N ASP A 168 -19.86 5.02 1.46
CA ASP A 168 -18.52 4.66 1.00
C ASP A 168 -18.45 3.14 0.77
N PRO A 169 -18.12 2.70 -0.47
CA PRO A 169 -18.25 1.29 -0.84
C PRO A 169 -17.25 0.40 -0.10
N VAL A 170 -16.07 0.92 0.22
CA VAL A 170 -15.01 0.18 0.91
C VAL A 170 -15.37 0.02 2.38
N LEU A 171 -15.70 1.10 3.09
CA LEU A 171 -16.11 1.06 4.49
C LEU A 171 -17.38 0.22 4.67
N SER A 172 -18.34 0.35 3.76
CA SER A 172 -19.55 -0.48 3.74
C SER A 172 -19.20 -1.96 3.59
N CYS A 173 -18.37 -2.33 2.62
CA CYS A 173 -17.93 -3.69 2.39
C CYS A 173 -17.19 -4.27 3.61
N LEU A 174 -16.20 -3.55 4.14
CA LEU A 174 -15.36 -4.02 5.24
C LEU A 174 -16.17 -4.17 6.53
N SER A 175 -16.99 -3.18 6.89
CA SER A 175 -17.79 -3.21 8.13
C SER A 175 -18.91 -4.25 8.14
N GLN A 176 -19.38 -4.67 6.96
CA GLN A 176 -20.30 -5.79 6.78
C GLN A 176 -19.59 -7.15 6.86
N SER A 177 -18.27 -7.19 6.61
CA SER A 177 -17.51 -8.43 6.46
C SER A 177 -16.68 -8.81 7.68
N ALA A 178 -16.19 -7.82 8.42
CA ALA A 178 -15.25 -7.98 9.52
C ALA A 178 -15.40 -6.87 10.57
N LEU A 179 -14.87 -7.11 11.78
CA LEU A 179 -14.72 -6.06 12.78
C LEU A 179 -13.56 -5.13 12.38
N MET A 180 -13.86 -3.85 12.20
CA MET A 180 -12.87 -2.80 11.96
C MET A 180 -12.14 -2.48 13.27
N VAL A 181 -10.83 -2.69 13.32
CA VAL A 181 -10.00 -2.43 14.50
C VAL A 181 -8.95 -1.39 14.15
N TRP A 182 -9.08 -0.21 14.74
CA TRP A 182 -8.09 0.86 14.62
C TRP A 182 -6.93 0.62 15.57
N ILE A 183 -5.71 0.63 15.05
CA ILE A 183 -4.50 0.74 15.86
C ILE A 183 -4.14 2.22 15.92
N GLU A 184 -4.37 2.82 17.09
CA GLU A 184 -4.05 4.21 17.38
C GLU A 184 -2.54 4.38 17.62
N GLY A 185 -1.95 5.42 17.01
CA GLY A 185 -0.57 5.80 17.26
C GLY A 185 -0.46 6.79 18.41
N SER A 186 0.61 6.70 19.21
CA SER A 186 0.95 7.70 20.22
C SER A 186 1.96 8.71 19.67
N ASP A 187 2.07 9.89 20.30
CA ASP A 187 3.04 10.93 19.91
C ASP A 187 4.48 10.40 19.85
N ALA A 188 4.89 9.58 20.83
CA ALA A 188 6.20 8.95 20.86
C ALA A 188 6.45 8.00 19.67
N HIS A 189 5.39 7.37 19.16
CA HIS A 189 5.46 6.51 17.99
C HIS A 189 5.54 7.34 16.70
N THR A 190 4.83 8.46 16.62
CA THR A 190 4.90 9.41 15.52
C THR A 190 6.33 9.93 15.31
N ASP A 191 7.01 10.34 16.37
CA ASP A 191 8.42 10.80 16.31
C ASP A 191 9.36 9.73 15.73
N GLU A 192 9.16 8.47 16.12
CA GLU A 192 9.95 7.35 15.63
C GLU A 192 9.64 7.04 14.15
N LEU A 193 8.38 7.18 13.72
CA LEU A 193 8.00 7.04 12.31
C LEU A 193 8.64 8.13 11.44
N ILE A 194 8.65 9.39 11.91
CA ILE A 194 9.31 10.50 11.22
C ILE A 194 10.80 10.22 11.06
N LYS A 195 11.50 9.83 12.14
CA LYS A 195 12.93 9.48 12.08
C LYS A 195 13.24 8.37 11.09
N ARG A 196 12.38 7.33 11.03
CA ARG A 196 12.52 6.23 10.08
C ARG A 196 12.29 6.68 8.64
N PHE A 197 11.29 7.52 8.44
CA PHE A 197 10.98 8.08 7.13
C PHE A 197 12.12 8.96 6.61
N ASP A 198 12.66 9.84 7.44
CA ASP A 198 13.80 10.71 7.07
C ASP A 198 15.03 9.90 6.66
N ARG A 199 15.30 8.80 7.38
CA ARG A 199 16.41 7.89 7.10
C ARG A 199 16.26 7.15 5.76
N SER A 200 15.03 6.86 5.34
CA SER A 200 14.76 6.09 4.11
C SER A 200 13.40 6.49 3.52
N PRO A 201 13.31 7.63 2.82
CA PRO A 201 12.04 8.17 2.33
C PRO A 201 11.46 7.26 1.25
N LYS A 202 10.36 6.60 1.60
CA LYS A 202 9.58 5.76 0.71
C LYS A 202 8.59 6.62 -0.09
N PRO A 203 8.14 6.17 -1.27
CA PRO A 203 7.04 6.80 -1.98
C PRO A 203 5.84 7.06 -1.06
N MET A 204 5.27 8.24 -1.14
CA MET A 204 4.04 8.58 -0.43
C MET A 204 2.83 8.07 -1.21
N CYS A 205 1.81 7.63 -0.49
CA CYS A 205 0.50 7.31 -1.04
C CYS A 205 -0.50 8.16 -0.26
N TYR A 206 -0.76 9.37 -0.75
CA TYR A 206 -1.76 10.31 -0.20
C TYR A 206 -2.81 10.63 -1.27
N GLN A 207 -3.93 11.21 -0.86
CA GLN A 207 -4.93 11.73 -1.79
C GLN A 207 -4.31 12.63 -2.88
N ALA A 208 -4.79 12.48 -4.11
CA ALA A 208 -4.24 13.20 -5.27
C ALA A 208 -4.30 14.72 -5.10
N SER A 209 -5.43 15.24 -4.60
CA SER A 209 -5.62 16.67 -4.33
C SER A 209 -4.61 17.22 -3.33
N PHE A 210 -4.31 16.46 -2.28
CA PHE A 210 -3.29 16.82 -1.30
C PHE A 210 -1.89 16.84 -1.93
N LEU A 211 -1.52 15.79 -2.68
CA LEU A 211 -0.21 15.72 -3.35
C LEU A 211 -0.02 16.84 -4.38
N ASP A 212 -1.06 17.18 -5.13
CA ASP A 212 -1.04 18.26 -6.11
C ASP A 212 -0.83 19.62 -5.44
N ALA A 213 -1.59 19.91 -4.39
CA ALA A 213 -1.44 21.13 -3.62
C ALA A 213 -0.03 21.25 -3.00
N LYS A 214 0.51 20.14 -2.46
CA LYS A 214 1.86 20.12 -1.88
C LYS A 214 2.95 20.26 -2.94
N TRP A 215 2.78 19.68 -4.12
CA TRP A 215 3.70 19.84 -5.23
C TRP A 215 3.79 21.30 -5.67
N GLU A 216 2.65 21.96 -5.92
CA GLU A 216 2.61 23.37 -6.31
C GLU A 216 3.21 24.28 -5.23
N ALA A 217 2.87 24.04 -3.96
CA ALA A 217 3.42 24.78 -2.83
C ALA A 217 4.94 24.60 -2.72
N TYR A 218 5.46 23.39 -2.94
CA TYR A 218 6.90 23.13 -2.89
C TYR A 218 7.66 23.89 -3.98
N LEU A 219 7.16 23.87 -5.23
CA LEU A 219 7.77 24.60 -6.34
C LEU A 219 7.78 26.11 -6.07
N ALA A 220 6.65 26.66 -5.60
CA ALA A 220 6.51 28.08 -5.31
C ALA A 220 7.43 28.55 -4.17
N GLN A 221 7.51 27.78 -3.08
CA GLN A 221 8.33 28.15 -1.91
C GLN A 221 9.84 28.04 -2.18
N ASN A 222 10.25 27.07 -2.99
CA ASN A 222 11.68 26.83 -3.26
C ASN A 222 12.18 27.51 -4.55
N GLY A 223 11.28 28.02 -5.39
CA GLY A 223 11.63 28.66 -6.66
C GLY A 223 12.34 27.72 -7.64
N VAL A 224 12.01 26.41 -7.60
CA VAL A 224 12.63 25.37 -8.42
C VAL A 224 11.69 24.93 -9.53
N ALA A 225 12.26 24.53 -10.68
CA ALA A 225 11.49 23.89 -11.74
C ALA A 225 11.17 22.44 -11.35
N ALA A 226 10.08 21.90 -11.90
CA ALA A 226 9.62 20.53 -11.65
C ALA A 226 10.74 19.48 -11.87
N ASP A 227 11.50 19.63 -12.94
CA ASP A 227 12.56 18.70 -13.33
C ASP A 227 13.84 18.86 -12.49
N ASP A 228 13.95 19.93 -11.68
CA ASP A 228 15.09 20.20 -10.79
C ASP A 228 14.84 19.78 -9.33
N VAL A 229 13.61 19.37 -9.01
CA VAL A 229 13.25 18.93 -7.66
C VAL A 229 14.07 17.70 -7.25
N ASP A 230 14.68 17.75 -6.07
CA ASP A 230 15.23 16.56 -5.43
C ASP A 230 14.09 15.70 -4.88
N PRO A 231 13.90 14.45 -5.36
CA PRO A 231 12.75 13.65 -4.99
C PRO A 231 12.68 13.32 -3.50
N ASP A 232 13.84 13.16 -2.84
CA ASP A 232 13.90 12.85 -1.41
C ASP A 232 13.56 14.08 -0.57
N ASN A 233 14.01 15.26 -0.99
CA ASN A 233 13.68 16.50 -0.29
C ASN A 233 12.20 16.83 -0.37
N PHE A 234 11.58 16.68 -1.55
CA PHE A 234 10.15 16.88 -1.71
C PHE A 234 9.35 15.94 -0.79
N VAL A 235 9.67 14.65 -0.81
CA VAL A 235 8.94 13.64 -0.03
C VAL A 235 9.09 13.86 1.47
N ARG A 236 10.28 14.22 1.98
CA ARG A 236 10.45 14.60 3.40
C ARG A 236 9.65 15.85 3.77
N TRP A 237 9.71 16.87 2.92
CA TRP A 237 9.00 18.13 3.14
C TRP A 237 7.48 17.93 3.17
N THR A 238 6.93 17.08 2.29
CA THR A 238 5.50 16.76 2.26
C THR A 238 5.09 15.93 3.48
N TYR A 239 5.86 14.90 3.84
CA TYR A 239 5.53 14.02 4.98
C TYR A 239 5.46 14.78 6.31
N ALA A 240 6.31 15.78 6.52
CA ALA A 240 6.29 16.61 7.72
C ALA A 240 5.03 17.50 7.87
N GLN A 241 4.15 17.54 6.86
CA GLN A 241 2.95 18.35 6.83
C GLN A 241 1.66 17.55 6.55
N ALA A 242 1.78 16.23 6.56
CA ALA A 242 0.67 15.31 6.37
C ALA A 242 0.02 14.92 7.71
#